data_AF-A0A834RER8-F1
#
_entry.id   AF-A0A834RER8-F1
#
_cell.length_a   1.000
_cell.length_b   1.000
_cell.length_c   1.000
_cell.angle_alpha   90.00
_cell.angle_beta   90.00
_cell.angle_gamma   90.00
#
_symmetry.space_group_name_H-M   'P 1'
#
loop_
_entity.id
_entity.type
_entity.pdbx_description
1 polymer ?
#
loop_
_entity_poly.entity_id
_entity_poly.type
_entity_poly.pdbx_seq_one_letter_code
_entity_poly.pdbx_strand_id
1 'polypeptide(L)'
;MKNWAKLMEQIPKKNVSKYSLRMLKLRSKIFNEYIRPPMPFEISRAAIRDPRQRQSWDSIQYQNERLVMRFASLPLDLDYRRSMRYYPAHPQIGDLMTVLRQHGLYRNEHKDIKEEMSRLRELREKSNSNRDELDE
;
A
#
# COMPACT_ATOMS: atom_id res chain seq x y z
N MET A 1 3.78 -14.12 -4.89
CA MET A 1 2.32 -14.05 -5.15
C MET A 1 1.65 -15.05 -4.21
N LYS A 2 0.82 -14.59 -3.27
CA LYS A 2 0.15 -15.47 -2.30
C LYS A 2 -0.76 -16.45 -3.05
N ASN A 3 -0.77 -17.71 -2.63
CA ASN A 3 -1.37 -18.83 -3.33
C ASN A 3 -2.90 -18.83 -3.08
N TRP A 4 -3.62 -17.92 -3.74
CA TRP A 4 -5.06 -17.69 -3.57
C TRP A 4 -5.89 -18.96 -3.83
N ALA A 5 -5.40 -19.85 -4.70
CA ALA A 5 -5.98 -21.16 -4.94
C ALA A 5 -5.99 -22.04 -3.67
N LYS A 6 -4.92 -21.98 -2.86
CA LYS A 6 -4.77 -22.81 -1.65
C LYS A 6 -5.68 -22.34 -0.49
N LEU A 7 -5.96 -21.04 -0.41
CA LEU A 7 -6.91 -20.49 0.57
C LEU A 7 -8.37 -20.82 0.17
N MET A 8 -8.68 -20.76 -1.12
CA MET A 8 -9.99 -21.15 -1.67
C MET A 8 -10.27 -22.65 -1.51
N GLU A 9 -9.23 -23.50 -1.55
CA GLU A 9 -9.34 -24.94 -1.23
C GLU A 9 -9.62 -25.24 0.25
N GLN A 10 -9.23 -24.35 1.16
CA GLN A 10 -9.52 -24.49 2.59
C GLN A 10 -10.97 -24.16 2.94
N ILE A 11 -11.73 -23.56 2.00
CA ILE A 11 -13.15 -23.31 2.17
C ILE A 11 -13.88 -24.66 2.06
N PRO A 12 -14.62 -25.08 3.10
CA PRO A 12 -15.29 -26.37 3.09
C PRO A 12 -16.32 -26.44 1.94
N LYS A 13 -16.11 -27.36 0.99
CA LYS A 13 -17.05 -27.66 -0.09
C LYS A 13 -18.38 -28.17 0.50
N LYS A 14 -19.48 -28.01 -0.23
CA LYS A 14 -20.90 -28.16 0.21
C LYS A 14 -21.28 -29.47 0.95
N ASN A 15 -20.39 -30.47 1.04
CA ASN A 15 -20.62 -31.77 1.70
C ASN A 15 -19.51 -32.13 2.70
N VAL A 16 -19.15 -31.24 3.62
CA VAL A 16 -18.22 -31.57 4.73
C VAL A 16 -18.92 -32.31 5.85
N SER A 17 -18.28 -33.36 6.38
CA SER A 17 -18.77 -34.11 7.54
C SER A 17 -18.97 -33.20 8.75
N LYS A 18 -19.94 -33.53 9.62
CA LYS A 18 -20.12 -32.84 10.90
C LYS A 18 -18.84 -32.89 11.75
N TYR A 19 -18.08 -33.98 11.66
CA TYR A 19 -16.80 -34.12 12.35
C TYR A 19 -15.77 -33.11 11.84
N SER A 20 -15.61 -32.97 10.52
CA SER A 20 -14.63 -32.04 9.95
C SER A 20 -14.98 -30.59 10.28
N LEU A 21 -16.25 -30.21 10.31
CA LEU A 21 -16.67 -28.87 10.76
C LEU A 21 -16.33 -28.61 12.24
N ARG A 22 -16.53 -29.61 13.11
CA ARG A 22 -16.16 -29.53 14.53
C ARG A 22 -14.64 -29.43 14.70
N MET A 23 -13.89 -30.24 13.96
CA MET A 23 -12.43 -30.19 13.97
C MET A 23 -11.89 -28.86 13.44
N LEU A 24 -12.52 -28.31 12.41
CA LEU A 24 -12.15 -27.01 11.85
C LEU A 24 -12.39 -25.90 12.89
N LYS A 25 -13.56 -25.90 13.56
CA LYS A 25 -13.84 -24.97 14.68
C LYS A 25 -12.85 -25.12 15.83
N LEU A 26 -12.49 -26.36 16.20
CA LEU A 26 -11.49 -26.63 17.23
C LEU A 26 -10.12 -26.08 16.84
N ARG A 27 -9.65 -26.39 15.61
CA ARG A 27 -8.39 -25.89 15.05
C ARG A 27 -8.29 -24.38 15.17
N SER A 28 -9.31 -23.66 14.75
CA SER A 28 -9.25 -22.20 14.79
C SER A 28 -9.36 -21.61 16.18
N LYS A 29 -9.98 -22.31 17.13
CA LYS A 29 -9.90 -21.92 18.55
C LYS A 29 -8.48 -22.11 19.10
N ILE A 30 -7.79 -23.17 18.68
CA ILE A 30 -6.40 -23.46 19.09
C ILE A 30 -5.43 -22.44 18.46
N PHE A 31 -5.55 -22.18 17.16
CA PHE A 31 -4.62 -21.31 16.41
C PHE A 31 -5.08 -19.85 16.31
N ASN A 32 -6.19 -19.49 16.96
CA ASN A 32 -6.81 -18.17 16.91
C ASN A 32 -7.03 -17.64 15.48
N GLU A 33 -7.46 -18.53 14.59
CA GLU A 33 -7.73 -18.20 13.19
C GLU A 33 -9.19 -17.82 12.98
N TYR A 34 -9.45 -16.94 12.03
CA TYR A 34 -10.81 -16.69 11.59
C TYR A 34 -11.35 -17.87 10.75
N ILE A 35 -12.60 -18.25 10.99
CA ILE A 35 -13.36 -19.16 10.13
C ILE A 35 -14.65 -18.48 9.71
N ARG A 36 -15.00 -18.64 8.43
CA ARG A 36 -16.35 -18.36 7.97
C ARG A 36 -17.34 -19.34 8.63
N PRO A 37 -18.27 -18.88 9.49
CA PRO A 37 -19.23 -19.77 10.14
C PRO A 37 -20.08 -20.50 9.08
N PRO A 38 -20.50 -21.75 9.30
CA PRO A 38 -21.47 -22.39 8.40
C PRO A 38 -22.79 -21.62 8.42
N MET A 39 -23.51 -21.62 7.30
CA MET A 39 -24.84 -21.01 7.23
C MET A 39 -25.77 -21.56 8.32
N PRO A 40 -26.49 -20.70 9.06
CA PRO A 40 -27.56 -21.14 9.95
C PRO A 40 -28.62 -21.95 9.20
N PHE A 41 -29.19 -22.94 9.87
CA PHE A 41 -30.17 -23.84 9.28
C PHE A 41 -31.40 -23.09 8.74
N GLU A 42 -31.92 -22.14 9.50
CA GLU A 42 -33.10 -21.32 9.16
C GLU A 42 -32.88 -20.56 7.85
N ILE A 43 -31.76 -19.85 7.74
CA ILE A 43 -31.36 -19.11 6.55
C ILE A 43 -31.10 -20.07 5.39
N SER A 44 -30.47 -21.23 5.62
CA SER A 44 -30.24 -22.22 4.56
C SER A 44 -31.56 -22.75 3.98
N ARG A 45 -32.57 -22.99 4.82
CA ARG A 45 -33.90 -23.46 4.40
C ARG A 45 -34.68 -22.37 3.68
N ALA A 46 -34.55 -21.14 4.14
CA ALA A 46 -35.23 -20.00 3.54
C ALA A 46 -34.54 -19.56 2.23
N ALA A 47 -33.23 -19.75 2.11
CA ALA A 47 -32.46 -19.58 0.87
C ALA A 47 -32.85 -20.57 -0.25
N ILE A 48 -33.33 -21.76 0.08
CA ILE A 48 -33.90 -22.70 -0.91
C ILE A 48 -35.17 -22.10 -1.55
N ARG A 49 -35.92 -21.32 -0.78
CA ARG A 49 -37.16 -20.67 -1.24
C ARG A 49 -36.91 -19.32 -1.91
N ASP A 50 -36.00 -18.51 -1.36
CA ASP A 50 -35.59 -17.22 -1.91
C ASP A 50 -34.05 -17.09 -1.97
N PRO A 51 -33.45 -17.10 -3.17
CA PRO A 51 -32.00 -16.94 -3.35
C PRO A 51 -31.42 -15.63 -2.78
N ARG A 52 -32.22 -14.58 -2.58
CA ARG A 52 -31.73 -13.28 -2.08
C ARG A 52 -31.21 -13.37 -0.65
N GLN A 53 -31.81 -14.21 0.17
CA GLN A 53 -31.38 -14.39 1.57
C GLN A 53 -29.98 -14.99 1.65
N ARG A 54 -29.64 -15.89 0.72
CA ARG A 54 -28.28 -16.42 0.57
C ARG A 54 -27.28 -15.32 0.21
N GLN A 55 -27.63 -14.48 -0.76
CA GLN A 55 -26.78 -13.38 -1.20
C GLN A 55 -26.51 -12.37 -0.07
N SER A 56 -27.53 -12.05 0.72
CA SER A 56 -27.39 -11.19 1.91
C SER A 56 -26.48 -11.82 2.97
N TRP A 57 -26.64 -13.10 3.26
CA TRP A 57 -25.77 -13.78 4.24
C TRP A 57 -24.32 -13.87 3.74
N ASP A 58 -24.12 -14.23 2.47
CA ASP A 58 -22.78 -14.33 1.86
C ASP A 58 -22.10 -12.95 1.79
N SER A 59 -22.85 -11.86 1.55
CA SER A 59 -22.27 -10.51 1.51
C SER A 59 -21.74 -10.07 2.88
N ILE A 60 -22.48 -10.32 3.97
CA ILE A 60 -22.04 -10.02 5.34
C ILE A 60 -20.75 -10.79 5.66
N GLN A 61 -20.72 -12.10 5.38
CA GLN A 61 -19.54 -12.92 5.66
C GLN A 61 -18.32 -12.51 4.81
N TYR A 62 -18.55 -12.10 3.56
CA TYR A 62 -17.52 -11.58 2.68
C TYR A 62 -16.88 -10.29 3.22
N GLN A 63 -17.68 -9.37 3.79
CA GLN A 63 -17.13 -8.15 4.41
C GLN A 63 -16.23 -8.48 5.61
N ASN A 64 -16.66 -9.39 6.48
CA ASN A 64 -15.86 -9.82 7.64
C ASN A 64 -14.52 -10.42 7.23
N GLU A 65 -14.53 -11.32 6.23
CA GLU A 65 -13.31 -11.93 5.71
C GLU A 65 -12.38 -10.88 5.07
N ARG A 66 -12.92 -9.94 4.30
CA ARG A 66 -12.13 -8.84 3.73
C ARG A 66 -11.45 -7.98 4.78
N LEU A 67 -12.12 -7.70 5.89
CA LEU A 67 -11.52 -6.96 7.00
C LEU A 67 -10.36 -7.74 7.62
N VAL A 68 -10.56 -9.02 7.94
CA VAL A 68 -9.49 -9.90 8.44
C VAL A 68 -8.31 -9.90 7.47
N MET A 69 -8.55 -10.02 6.17
CA MET A 69 -7.50 -9.99 5.15
C MET A 69 -6.78 -8.63 5.08
N ARG A 70 -7.52 -7.52 5.21
CA ARG A 70 -6.95 -6.17 5.22
C ARG A 70 -6.00 -5.98 6.40
N PHE A 71 -6.38 -6.44 7.59
CA PHE A 71 -5.53 -6.37 8.79
C PHE A 71 -4.37 -7.38 8.77
N ALA A 72 -4.54 -8.52 8.11
CA ALA A 72 -3.47 -9.50 7.94
C ALA A 72 -2.41 -9.06 6.90
N SER A 73 -2.77 -8.15 5.99
CA SER A 73 -1.84 -7.54 5.04
C SER A 73 -1.28 -6.22 5.55
N LEU A 74 -0.07 -5.86 5.12
CA LEU A 74 0.43 -4.51 5.34
C LEU A 74 -0.45 -3.50 4.55
N PRO A 75 -0.84 -2.37 5.15
CA PRO A 75 -1.48 -1.28 4.42
C PRO A 75 -0.62 -0.78 3.25
N LEU A 76 -1.26 -0.31 2.18
CA LEU A 76 -0.57 0.11 0.96
C LEU A 76 0.41 1.28 1.20
N ASP A 77 0.05 2.23 2.06
CA ASP A 77 0.88 3.41 2.33
C ASP A 77 2.17 3.05 3.09
N LEU A 78 2.12 1.96 3.86
CA LEU A 78 3.27 1.43 4.58
C LEU A 78 4.09 0.46 3.71
N ASP A 79 3.62 0.10 2.52
CA ASP A 79 4.39 -0.72 1.60
C ASP A 79 5.52 0.12 0.98
N TYR A 80 6.69 0.03 1.61
CA TYR A 80 7.91 0.74 1.20
C TYR A 80 8.33 0.47 -0.25
N ARG A 81 7.94 -0.66 -0.83
CA ARG A 81 8.27 -0.99 -2.22
C ARG A 81 7.45 -0.17 -3.22
N ARG A 82 6.28 0.33 -2.82
CA ARG A 82 5.29 0.85 -3.76
C ARG A 82 4.90 2.30 -3.49
N SER A 83 4.88 2.75 -2.24
CA SER A 83 4.39 4.09 -1.88
C SER A 83 5.52 5.01 -1.39
N MET A 84 6.00 4.78 -0.16
CA MET A 84 6.76 5.79 0.58
C MET A 84 8.16 6.12 0.02
N ARG A 85 8.79 5.21 -0.73
CA ARG A 85 10.12 5.42 -1.34
C ARG A 85 10.05 5.56 -2.86
N TYR A 86 8.95 6.06 -3.39
CA TYR A 86 8.77 6.20 -4.83
C TYR A 86 9.78 7.19 -5.44
N TYR A 87 9.96 8.38 -4.86
CA TYR A 87 10.99 9.33 -5.25
C TYR A 87 12.21 9.22 -4.33
N PRO A 88 13.44 9.35 -4.88
CA PRO A 88 14.62 9.44 -4.06
C PRO A 88 14.64 10.77 -3.28
N ALA A 89 15.49 10.83 -2.27
CA ALA A 89 15.65 11.97 -1.39
C ALA A 89 16.43 13.10 -2.10
N HIS A 90 15.79 13.78 -3.07
CA HIS A 90 16.40 14.79 -3.93
C HIS A 90 17.07 15.96 -3.18
N PRO A 91 16.45 16.55 -2.13
CA PRO A 91 17.09 17.63 -1.36
C PRO A 91 18.44 17.19 -0.78
N GLN A 92 18.47 16.02 -0.14
CA GLN A 92 19.66 15.47 0.49
C GLN A 92 20.78 15.21 -0.52
N ILE A 93 20.42 14.70 -1.71
CA ILE A 93 21.38 14.47 -2.80
C ILE A 93 21.90 15.82 -3.32
N GLY A 94 21.03 16.82 -3.50
CA GLY A 94 21.41 18.14 -3.98
C GLY A 94 22.35 18.87 -3.02
N ASP A 95 22.05 18.81 -1.73
CA ASP A 95 22.86 19.41 -0.66
C ASP A 95 24.23 18.72 -0.58
N LEU A 96 24.24 17.39 -0.57
CA LEU A 96 25.47 16.60 -0.58
C LEU A 96 26.37 16.97 -1.76
N MET A 97 25.82 17.01 -2.98
CA MET A 97 26.60 17.33 -4.18
C MET A 97 27.10 18.78 -4.16
N THR A 98 26.36 19.69 -3.54
CA THR A 98 26.79 21.08 -3.35
C THR A 98 27.97 21.18 -2.38
N VAL A 99 27.91 20.47 -1.26
CA VAL A 99 29.00 20.39 -0.28
C VAL A 99 30.25 19.77 -0.90
N LEU A 100 30.11 18.67 -1.64
CA LEU A 100 31.23 18.04 -2.35
C LEU A 100 31.88 18.98 -3.37
N ARG A 101 31.09 19.83 -4.05
CA ARG A 101 31.63 20.86 -4.95
C ARG A 101 32.43 21.92 -4.20
N GLN A 102 31.93 22.39 -3.06
CA GLN A 102 32.63 23.39 -2.23
C GLN A 102 33.97 22.85 -1.72
N HIS A 103 34.05 21.56 -1.41
CA HIS A 103 35.28 20.90 -1.00
C HIS A 103 36.21 20.51 -2.17
N GLY A 104 35.82 20.77 -3.43
CA GLY A 104 36.60 20.38 -4.61
C GLY A 104 36.61 18.88 -4.92
N LEU A 105 35.76 18.09 -4.23
CA LEU A 105 35.65 16.64 -4.41
C LEU A 105 34.75 16.25 -5.59
N TYR A 106 33.90 17.19 -6.05
CA TYR A 106 32.97 16.97 -7.15
C TYR A 106 32.93 18.20 -8.07
N ARG A 107 32.95 17.98 -9.39
CA ARG A 107 32.76 19.03 -10.38
C ARG A 107 31.34 18.97 -10.96
N ASN A 108 30.58 20.05 -10.80
CA ASN A 108 29.23 20.16 -11.32
C ASN A 108 29.20 21.08 -12.56
N GLU A 109 29.45 20.50 -13.73
CA GLU A 109 29.54 21.25 -15.00
C GLU A 109 28.28 22.06 -15.31
N HIS A 110 27.10 21.51 -15.02
CA HIS A 110 25.82 22.22 -15.23
C HIS A 110 25.72 23.48 -14.38
N LYS A 111 26.20 23.42 -13.14
CA LYS A 111 26.23 24.58 -12.25
C LYS A 111 27.29 25.58 -12.69
N ASP A 112 28.47 25.12 -13.12
CA ASP A 112 29.53 25.98 -13.65
C ASP A 112 29.05 26.77 -14.88
N ILE A 113 28.33 26.13 -15.81
CA ILE A 113 27.75 26.80 -16.99
C ILE A 113 26.71 27.84 -16.57
N LYS A 114 25.86 27.53 -15.60
CA LYS A 114 24.85 28.47 -15.10
C LYS A 114 25.48 29.70 -14.44
N GLU A 115 26.51 29.48 -13.62
CA GLU A 115 27.25 30.55 -12.95
C GLU A 115 27.94 31.46 -13.97
N GLU A 116 28.58 30.90 -15.01
CA GLU A 116 29.20 31.69 -16.07
C GLU A 116 28.15 32.48 -16.89
N MET A 117 27.00 31.88 -17.19
CA MET A 117 25.92 32.58 -17.87
C MET A 117 25.30 33.69 -17.01
N SER A 118 25.27 33.53 -15.68
CA SER A 118 24.86 34.60 -14.76
C SER A 118 25.86 35.76 -14.79
N ARG A 119 27.15 35.45 -14.69
CA ARG A 119 28.24 36.45 -14.76
C ARG A 119 28.16 37.29 -16.04
N LEU A 120 27.95 36.64 -17.19
CA LEU A 120 27.79 37.34 -18.47
C LEU A 120 26.51 38.19 -18.54
N ARG A 121 25.43 37.79 -17.87
CA ARG A 121 24.19 38.57 -17.79
C ARG A 121 24.36 39.80 -16.91
N GLU A 122 25.05 39.67 -15.79
CA GLU A 122 25.39 40.76 -14.88
C GLU A 122 26.26 41.81 -15.58
N LEU A 123 27.28 41.37 -16.33
CA LEU A 123 28.10 42.25 -17.17
C LEU A 123 27.29 42.97 -18.27
N ARG A 124 26.17 42.38 -18.68
CA ARG A 124 25.23 42.99 -19.65
C ARG A 124 24.17 43.86 -18.97
N GLU A 125 24.24 44.03 -17.64
CA GLU A 125 23.24 44.73 -16.83
C GLU A 125 21.84 44.12 -16.97
N LYS A 126 21.78 42.84 -17.35
CA LYS A 126 20.56 42.02 -17.38
C LYS A 126 20.54 41.07 -16.19
N SER A 127 21.03 41.55 -15.05
CA SER A 127 20.88 40.84 -13.79
C SER A 127 19.39 40.81 -13.41
N ASN A 128 18.99 39.77 -12.69
CA ASN A 128 17.64 39.68 -12.15
C ASN A 128 17.55 40.57 -10.89
N SER A 129 17.74 41.88 -11.03
CA SER A 129 17.90 42.80 -9.88
C SER A 129 16.59 43.23 -9.21
N ASN A 130 15.45 42.58 -9.44
CA ASN A 130 14.15 43.10 -8.99
C ASN A 130 13.24 42.05 -8.32
N ARG A 131 13.79 41.05 -7.62
CA ARG A 131 12.95 40.07 -6.91
C ARG A 131 13.19 40.02 -5.40
N ASP A 132 14.38 40.36 -4.92
CA ASP A 132 14.72 40.29 -3.49
C ASP A 132 14.32 41.57 -2.71
N GLU A 133 14.04 42.70 -3.38
CA GLU A 133 13.61 43.96 -2.73
C GLU A 133 12.10 44.00 -2.37
N LEU A 134 11.32 42.98 -2.71
CA LEU A 134 9.85 42.96 -2.53
C LEU A 134 9.37 42.07 -1.36
N ASP A 135 10.29 41.40 -0.66
CA ASP A 135 9.98 40.46 0.44
C ASP A 135 10.44 40.98 1.83
N GLU A 136 10.89 42.24 1.94
CA GLU A 136 11.10 42.98 3.21
C GLU A 136 9.93 43.93 3.53
#